data_AF-A0A538GDR0-F1
#
_entry.id   AF-A0A538GDR0-F1
#
_cell.length_a   1.000
_cell.length_b   1.000
_cell.length_c   1.000
_cell.angle_alpha   90.00
_cell.angle_beta   90.00
_cell.angle_gamma   90.00
#
_symmetry.space_group_name_H-M   'P 1'
#
loop_
_entity.id
_entity.type
_entity.pdbx_description
1 polymer ?
#
loop_
_entity_poly.entity_id
_entity_poly.type
_entity_poly.pdbx_seq_one_letter_code
_entity_poly.pdbx_strand_id
1 'polypeptide(L)'
;MATTYRRKPTKAELRRQKMEELIVFPIDWLEERSGLIGGLRYFLFRNVPADVNWMQTLGSAALTAFLVQAITGVILAMYYVPSAAIDPHTGNPQAYDSILNITDHLTMGWLVRGMHKWG
;
A
#
# COMPACT_ATOMS: atom_id res chain seq x y z
N MET A 1 -24.42 50.29 11.59
CA MET A 1 -23.20 49.51 11.29
C MET A 1 -22.81 48.79 12.57
N ALA A 2 -23.21 47.52 12.74
CA ALA A 2 -22.98 46.79 14.00
C ALA A 2 -21.58 46.16 13.98
N THR A 3 -20.70 46.66 14.84
CA THR A 3 -19.38 46.08 15.11
C THR A 3 -19.56 44.78 15.90
N THR A 4 -19.33 43.63 15.27
CA THR A 4 -19.30 42.34 15.97
C THR A 4 -18.11 42.32 16.93
N TYR A 5 -18.37 42.44 18.24
CA TYR A 5 -17.35 42.30 19.28
C TYR A 5 -16.90 40.84 19.35
N ARG A 6 -15.69 40.54 18.87
CA ARG A 6 -15.09 39.20 18.98
C ARG A 6 -14.57 39.02 20.42
N ARG A 7 -15.22 38.14 21.20
CA ARG A 7 -14.75 37.73 22.53
C ARG A 7 -13.28 37.27 22.48
N LYS A 8 -12.49 37.62 23.50
CA LYS A 8 -11.14 37.06 23.68
C LYS A 8 -11.23 35.55 24.00
N PRO A 9 -10.41 34.70 23.36
CA PRO A 9 -10.42 33.26 23.62
C PRO A 9 -9.96 32.96 25.04
N THR A 10 -10.55 31.95 25.63
CA THR A 10 -10.23 31.39 26.94
C THR A 10 -8.94 30.56 26.87
N LYS A 11 -8.31 30.33 28.03
CA LYS A 11 -7.07 29.52 28.13
C LYS A 11 -7.24 28.11 27.57
N ALA A 12 -8.42 27.51 27.72
CA ALA A 12 -8.75 26.19 27.18
C ALA A 12 -8.79 26.22 25.64
N GLU A 13 -9.38 27.26 25.05
CA GLU A 13 -9.43 27.45 23.59
C GLU A 13 -8.02 27.67 23.01
N LEU A 14 -7.16 28.43 23.69
CA LEU A 14 -5.75 28.62 23.28
C LEU A 14 -4.94 27.32 23.35
N ARG A 15 -5.13 26.52 24.41
CA ARG A 15 -4.47 25.22 24.54
C ARG A 15 -4.90 24.28 23.42
N ARG A 16 -6.19 24.28 23.09
CA ARG A 16 -6.75 23.52 21.97
C ARG A 16 -6.17 23.97 20.62
N GLN A 17 -6.12 25.27 20.35
CA GLN A 17 -5.53 25.81 19.11
C GLN A 17 -4.06 25.43 18.97
N LYS A 18 -3.28 25.54 20.05
CA LYS A 18 -1.86 25.13 20.04
C LYS A 18 -1.70 23.62 19.81
N MET A 19 -2.61 22.81 20.34
CA MET A 19 -2.64 21.37 20.05
C MET A 19 -3.00 21.09 18.59
N GLU A 20 -4.00 21.80 18.04
CA GLU A 20 -4.39 21.69 16.63
C GLU A 20 -3.21 22.07 15.72
N GLU A 21 -2.52 23.17 15.99
CA GLU A 21 -1.31 23.61 15.27
C GLU A 21 -0.19 22.56 15.31
N LEU A 22 0.09 21.99 16.49
CA LEU A 22 1.12 20.95 16.63
C LEU A 22 0.76 19.66 15.89
N ILE A 23 -0.53 19.33 15.77
CA ILE A 23 -1.00 18.14 15.05
C ILE A 23 -0.88 18.34 13.53
N VAL A 24 -1.18 19.55 13.03
CA VAL A 24 -1.11 19.84 11.59
C VAL A 24 0.28 20.22 11.11
N PHE A 25 1.17 20.65 12.01
CA PHE A 25 2.53 21.09 11.66
C PHE A 25 3.30 20.13 10.73
N PRO A 26 3.30 18.80 10.94
CA PRO A 26 3.98 17.88 10.02
C PRO A 26 3.35 17.86 8.61
N ILE A 27 2.03 18.03 8.52
CA ILE A 27 1.27 18.08 7.27
C ILE A 27 1.61 19.38 6.53
N ASP A 28 1.61 20.51 7.23
CA ASP A 28 1.93 21.81 6.65
C ASP A 28 3.39 21.88 6.17
N TRP A 29 4.32 21.32 6.95
CA TRP A 29 5.73 21.21 6.54
C TRP A 29 5.90 20.36 5.28
N LEU A 30 5.17 19.23 5.19
CA LEU A 30 5.20 18.37 4.01
C LEU A 30 4.62 19.08 2.79
N GLU A 31 3.50 19.79 2.96
CA GLU A 31 2.87 20.55 1.88
C GLU A 31 3.78 21.66 1.36
N GLU A 32 4.39 22.45 2.25
CA GLU A 32 5.31 23.52 1.88
C GLU A 32 6.50 22.98 1.07
N ARG A 33 7.00 21.79 1.41
CA ARG A 33 8.19 21.24 0.75
C ARG A 33 7.90 20.52 -0.56
N SER A 34 6.74 19.87 -0.65
CA SER A 34 6.47 18.89 -1.72
C SER A 34 5.23 19.21 -2.55
N GLY A 35 4.30 20.03 -2.04
CA GLY A 35 2.99 20.26 -2.65
C GLY A 35 2.16 18.97 -2.80
N LEU A 36 2.51 17.89 -2.10
CA LEU A 36 1.91 16.57 -2.28
C LEU A 36 0.44 16.54 -1.89
N ILE A 37 0.04 17.27 -0.84
CA ILE A 37 -1.33 17.24 -0.34
C ILE A 37 -2.24 18.02 -1.30
N GLY A 38 -1.79 19.17 -1.81
CA GLY A 38 -2.45 19.92 -2.86
C GLY A 38 -2.62 19.10 -4.14
N GLY A 39 -1.53 18.46 -4.60
CA GLY A 39 -1.54 17.59 -5.78
C GLY A 39 -2.48 16.39 -5.62
N LEU A 40 -2.45 15.73 -4.46
CA LEU A 40 -3.33 14.60 -4.15
C LEU A 40 -4.81 15.04 -4.10
N ARG A 41 -5.11 16.20 -3.50
CA ARG A 41 -6.48 16.74 -3.51
C ARG A 41 -6.96 17.02 -4.92
N TYR A 42 -6.15 17.65 -5.76
CA TYR A 42 -6.51 17.88 -7.16
C TYR A 42 -6.80 16.56 -7.90
N PHE A 43 -5.96 15.54 -7.68
CA PHE A 43 -6.16 14.23 -8.29
C PHE A 43 -7.39 13.48 -7.77
N LEU A 44 -7.68 13.55 -6.47
CA LEU A 44 -8.83 12.85 -5.87
C LEU A 44 -10.17 13.53 -6.23
N PHE A 45 -10.18 14.85 -6.36
CA PHE A 45 -11.40 15.64 -6.59
C PHE A 45 -11.54 16.15 -8.03
N ARG A 46 -10.72 15.65 -8.97
CA ARG A 46 -10.97 15.93 -10.39
C ARG A 46 -12.29 15.30 -10.82
N ASN A 47 -13.01 15.99 -11.70
CA ASN A 47 -14.20 15.40 -12.32
C ASN A 47 -13.78 14.28 -13.28
N VAL A 48 -14.55 13.19 -13.26
CA VAL A 48 -14.43 12.09 -14.21
C VAL A 48 -15.34 12.39 -15.41
N PRO A 49 -14.85 12.26 -16.65
CA PRO A 49 -15.66 12.43 -17.86
C PRO A 49 -16.88 11.49 -17.88
N ALA A 50 -17.98 11.90 -18.52
CA ALA A 50 -19.22 11.11 -18.55
C ALA A 50 -19.15 9.89 -19.49
N ASP A 51 -18.16 9.82 -20.38
CA ASP A 51 -17.95 8.78 -21.38
C ASP A 51 -17.08 7.60 -20.87
N VAL A 52 -16.86 7.50 -19.56
CA VAL A 52 -16.19 6.35 -18.95
C VAL A 52 -17.08 5.10 -18.98
N ASN A 53 -16.46 3.95 -19.23
CA ASN A 53 -17.13 2.65 -19.23
C ASN A 53 -16.33 1.63 -18.39
N TRP A 54 -16.76 0.37 -18.42
CA TRP A 54 -16.16 -0.68 -17.59
C TRP A 54 -14.76 -1.09 -18.07
N MET A 55 -14.41 -0.87 -19.33
CA MET A 55 -13.08 -1.21 -19.85
C MET A 55 -11.98 -0.37 -19.20
N GLN A 56 -12.28 0.84 -18.73
CA GLN A 56 -11.32 1.68 -18.03
C GLN A 56 -10.92 1.10 -16.66
N THR A 57 -11.68 0.17 -16.07
CA THR A 57 -11.29 -0.52 -14.84
C THR A 57 -10.30 -1.66 -15.08
N LEU A 58 -10.08 -2.09 -16.32
CA LEU A 58 -9.11 -3.16 -16.63
C LEU A 58 -7.68 -2.78 -16.25
N GLY A 59 -7.32 -1.50 -16.37
CA GLY A 59 -6.03 -0.99 -15.90
C GLY A 59 -5.87 -1.15 -14.38
N SER A 60 -6.90 -0.82 -13.60
CA SER A 60 -6.91 -1.01 -12.15
C SER A 60 -6.92 -2.49 -11.74
N ALA A 61 -7.63 -3.35 -12.49
CA ALA A 61 -7.60 -4.78 -12.27
C ALA A 61 -6.19 -5.35 -12.53
N ALA A 62 -5.54 -4.96 -13.63
CA ALA A 62 -4.17 -5.36 -13.93
C ALA A 62 -3.16 -4.84 -12.88
N LEU A 63 -3.31 -3.60 -12.41
CA LEU A 63 -2.48 -3.07 -11.33
C LEU A 63 -2.69 -3.85 -10.03
N THR A 64 -3.93 -4.22 -9.71
CA THR A 64 -4.23 -5.02 -8.51
C THR A 64 -3.60 -6.41 -8.60
N ALA A 65 -3.74 -7.08 -9.75
CA ALA A 65 -3.06 -8.34 -10.05
C ALA A 65 -1.54 -8.21 -9.89
N PHE A 66 -0.94 -7.18 -10.49
CA PHE A 66 0.50 -6.91 -10.36
C PHE A 66 0.93 -6.69 -8.90
N LEU A 67 0.15 -5.97 -8.09
CA LEU A 67 0.47 -5.78 -6.67
C LEU A 67 0.40 -7.10 -5.90
N VAL A 68 -0.61 -7.94 -6.17
CA VAL A 68 -0.69 -9.30 -5.61
C VAL A 68 0.55 -10.10 -6.01
N GLN A 69 0.92 -10.08 -7.29
CA GLN A 69 2.11 -10.76 -7.82
C GLN A 69 3.41 -10.26 -7.17
N ALA A 70 3.60 -8.96 -7.06
CA ALA A 70 4.81 -8.37 -6.49
C ALA A 70 4.98 -8.73 -5.01
N ILE A 71 3.91 -8.58 -4.22
CA ILE A 71 3.98 -8.85 -2.77
C ILE A 71 4.18 -10.35 -2.51
N THR A 72 3.36 -11.20 -3.14
CA THR A 72 3.47 -12.66 -2.96
C THR A 72 4.78 -13.21 -3.52
N GLY A 73 5.26 -12.67 -4.65
CA GLY A 73 6.53 -13.05 -5.27
C GLY A 73 7.74 -12.70 -4.39
N VAL A 74 7.75 -11.52 -3.77
CA VAL A 74 8.78 -11.14 -2.79
C VAL A 74 8.78 -12.11 -1.61
N ILE A 75 7.61 -12.45 -1.07
CA ILE A 75 7.50 -13.41 0.04
C ILE A 75 8.05 -14.79 -0.37
N LEU A 76 7.65 -15.30 -1.54
CA LEU A 76 8.12 -16.60 -2.04
C LEU A 76 9.64 -16.61 -2.31
N ALA A 77 10.18 -15.51 -2.83
CA ALA A 77 11.60 -15.38 -3.10
C ALA A 77 12.48 -15.50 -1.85
N MET A 78 11.94 -15.18 -0.66
CA MET A 78 12.66 -15.36 0.61
C MET A 78 12.84 -16.84 1.01
N TYR A 79 12.06 -17.76 0.42
CA TYR A 79 12.08 -19.20 0.74
C TYR A 79 12.47 -20.08 -0.44
N TYR A 80 12.40 -19.58 -1.66
CA TYR A 80 12.74 -20.31 -2.88
C TYR A 80 14.25 -20.49 -3.02
N VAL A 81 14.69 -21.70 -3.37
CA VAL A 81 16.10 -22.01 -3.66
C VAL A 81 16.28 -22.17 -5.17
N PRO A 82 16.90 -21.20 -5.88
CA PRO A 82 17.04 -21.25 -7.34
C PRO A 82 18.21 -22.15 -7.77
N SER A 83 18.15 -23.45 -7.46
CA SER A 83 19.23 -24.42 -7.73
C SER A 83 18.72 -25.67 -8.43
N ALA A 84 19.42 -26.07 -9.50
CA ALA A 84 19.20 -27.34 -10.19
C ALA A 84 20.02 -28.50 -9.59
N ALA A 85 20.81 -28.26 -8.53
CA ALA A 85 21.55 -29.30 -7.85
C ALA A 85 20.61 -30.34 -7.25
N ILE A 86 20.98 -31.62 -7.31
CA ILE A 86 20.19 -32.71 -6.74
C ILE A 86 20.54 -32.84 -5.26
N ASP A 87 19.51 -32.87 -4.41
CA ASP A 87 19.67 -33.20 -3.00
C ASP A 87 19.96 -34.72 -2.85
N PRO A 88 21.10 -35.12 -2.25
CA PRO A 88 21.45 -36.52 -2.07
C PRO A 88 20.48 -37.33 -1.20
N HIS A 89 19.69 -36.66 -0.35
CA HIS A 89 18.73 -37.30 0.55
C HIS A 89 17.37 -37.56 -0.10
N THR A 90 16.90 -36.65 -0.96
CA THR A 90 15.57 -36.75 -1.61
C THR A 90 15.65 -37.27 -3.04
N GLY A 91 16.79 -37.10 -3.73
CA GLY A 91 16.96 -37.40 -5.15
C GLY A 91 16.34 -36.35 -6.09
N ASN A 92 15.79 -35.24 -5.57
CA ASN A 92 15.15 -34.20 -6.36
C ASN A 92 16.06 -32.97 -6.55
N PRO A 93 15.78 -32.11 -7.55
CA PRO A 93 16.38 -30.78 -7.61
C PRO A 93 16.00 -29.95 -6.37
N GLN A 94 16.95 -29.25 -5.79
CA GLN A 94 16.72 -28.38 -4.62
C GLN A 94 15.63 -27.33 -4.86
N ALA A 95 15.50 -26.81 -6.09
CA ALA A 95 14.40 -25.92 -6.46
C ALA A 95 13.03 -26.56 -6.27
N TYR A 96 12.88 -27.85 -6.59
CA TYR A 96 11.63 -28.58 -6.39
C TYR A 96 11.35 -28.79 -4.90
N ASP A 97 12.35 -29.22 -4.13
CA ASP A 97 12.20 -29.43 -2.68
C ASP A 97 11.87 -28.12 -1.94
N SER A 98 12.41 -26.98 -2.37
CA SER A 98 12.05 -25.67 -1.80
C SER A 98 10.57 -25.31 -2.02
N ILE A 99 9.97 -25.70 -3.16
CA ILE A 99 8.55 -25.48 -3.43
C ILE A 99 7.66 -26.40 -2.58
N LEU A 100 8.08 -27.66 -2.38
CA LEU A 100 7.38 -28.57 -1.47
C LEU A 100 7.38 -28.01 -0.05
N ASN A 101 8.54 -27.55 0.44
CA ASN A 101 8.63 -26.91 1.75
C ASN A 101 7.70 -25.70 1.88
N ILE A 102 7.67 -24.82 0.88
CA ILE A 102 6.73 -23.69 0.86
C ILE A 102 5.27 -24.16 0.94
N THR A 103 4.92 -25.23 0.24
CA THR A 103 3.53 -25.68 0.14
C THR A 103 3.07 -26.41 1.41
N ASP A 104 3.91 -27.30 1.93
CA ASP A 104 3.49 -28.30 2.92
C ASP A 104 3.95 -28.00 4.36
N HIS A 105 4.97 -27.14 4.53
CA HIS A 105 5.60 -26.91 5.83
C HIS A 105 5.54 -25.46 6.32
N LEU A 106 5.49 -24.48 5.43
CA LEU A 106 5.35 -23.07 5.82
C LEU A 106 3.88 -22.72 6.14
N THR A 107 3.66 -22.04 7.25
CA THR A 107 2.35 -21.52 7.64
C THR A 107 1.78 -20.64 6.52
N MET A 108 0.62 -21.02 5.98
CA MET A 108 -0.04 -20.36 4.84
C MET A 108 0.79 -20.30 3.54
N GLY A 109 1.89 -21.04 3.43
CA GLY A 109 2.73 -20.99 2.23
C GLY A 109 2.01 -21.51 0.97
N TRP A 110 1.14 -22.53 1.10
CA TRP A 110 0.24 -22.96 0.02
C TRP A 110 -0.71 -21.84 -0.46
N LEU A 111 -1.19 -21.00 0.46
CA LEU A 111 -2.13 -19.91 0.15
C LEU A 111 -1.38 -18.79 -0.61
N VAL A 112 -0.23 -18.36 -0.09
CA VAL A 112 0.60 -17.32 -0.75
C VAL A 112 1.05 -17.78 -2.12
N ARG A 113 1.49 -19.04 -2.25
CA ARG A 113 1.85 -19.64 -3.54
C ARG A 113 0.65 -19.76 -4.48
N GLY A 114 -0.53 -20.10 -3.96
CA GLY A 114 -1.78 -20.12 -4.72
C GLY A 114 -2.16 -18.74 -5.26
N MET A 115 -2.08 -17.71 -4.42
CA MET A 115 -2.29 -16.32 -4.81
C MET A 115 -1.30 -15.88 -5.89
N HIS A 116 -0.02 -16.23 -5.77
CA HIS A 116 0.99 -15.91 -6.79
C HIS A 116 0.80 -16.69 -8.10
N LYS A 117 0.15 -17.86 -8.07
CA LYS A 117 -0.12 -18.63 -9.29
C LYS A 117 -1.31 -18.08 -10.08
N TRP A 118 -2.33 -17.57 -9.38
CA TRP A 118 -3.63 -17.21 -9.98
C TRP A 118 -3.93 -15.72 -10.04
N GLY A 119 -3.20 -14.89 -9.27
CA GLY A 119 -3.31 -13.42 -9.30
C GLY A 119 -2.80 -12.84 -10.60
#